data_AF-A0A238GWW5-F1
#
_entry.id   AF-A0A238GWW5-F1
#
_cell.length_a   1.000
_cell.length_b   1.000
_cell.length_c   1.000
_cell.angle_alpha   90.00
_cell.angle_beta   90.00
_cell.angle_gamma   90.00
#
_symmetry.space_group_name_H-M   'P 1'
#
loop_
_entity.id
_entity.type
_entity.pdbx_description
1 polymer ?
#
loop_
_entity_poly.entity_id
_entity_poly.type
_entity_poly.pdbx_seq_one_letter_code
_entity_poly.pdbx_strand_id
1 'polypeptide(L)' 'MNFDENPLESFREIKDLVPSVYRKLLDNDEIFNLVLILFPEQKVLKILVEYFRQQNKTIYQQLASKLAQKLLSLR' A
#
# COMPACT_ATOMS: atom_id res chain seq x y z
N MET A 1 -11.25 8.54 10.33
CA MET A 1 -10.62 9.08 9.12
C MET A 1 -10.50 7.92 8.13
N ASN A 2 -11.03 8.06 6.93
CA ASN A 2 -11.00 7.04 5.87
C ASN A 2 -10.24 7.63 4.66
N PHE A 3 -9.05 7.11 4.38
CA PHE A 3 -8.21 7.60 3.28
C PHE A 3 -8.69 7.13 1.89
N ASP A 4 -9.69 6.25 1.83
CA ASP A 4 -10.35 5.88 0.58
C ASP A 4 -11.50 6.85 0.18
N GLU A 5 -11.81 7.87 1.00
CA GLU A 5 -12.80 8.92 0.65
C GLU A 5 -12.34 9.76 -0.55
N ASN A 6 -11.05 10.11 -0.61
CA ASN A 6 -10.43 10.76 -1.77
C ASN A 6 -9.15 10.02 -2.20
N PRO A 7 -9.26 8.87 -2.89
CA PRO A 7 -8.13 7.95 -3.08
C PRO A 7 -6.95 8.57 -3.84
N LEU A 8 -7.21 9.45 -4.79
CA LEU A 8 -6.16 10.08 -5.59
C LEU A 8 -5.38 11.12 -4.79
N GLU A 9 -6.05 11.86 -3.89
CA GLU A 9 -5.40 12.80 -2.99
C GLU A 9 -4.52 12.06 -1.99
N SER A 10 -5.08 11.10 -1.26
CA SER A 10 -4.33 10.30 -0.29
C SER A 10 -3.18 9.52 -0.94
N PHE A 11 -3.37 8.99 -2.16
CA PHE A 11 -2.27 8.39 -2.92
C PHE A 11 -1.15 9.39 -3.20
N ARG A 12 -1.46 10.61 -3.64
CA ARG A 12 -0.45 11.65 -3.93
C ARG A 12 0.37 12.01 -2.70
N GLU A 13 -0.24 12.03 -1.52
CA GLU A 13 0.43 12.32 -0.26
C GLU A 13 1.44 11.25 0.13
N ILE A 14 1.13 9.97 -0.13
CA ILE A 14 1.94 8.86 0.38
C ILE A 14 2.88 8.25 -0.65
N LYS A 15 2.57 8.31 -1.96
CA LYS A 15 3.29 7.55 -3.02
C LYS A 15 4.82 7.72 -3.01
N ASP A 16 5.29 8.89 -2.57
CA ASP A 16 6.71 9.26 -2.57
C ASP A 16 7.44 8.93 -1.24
N LEU A 17 6.76 8.30 -0.28
CA LEU A 17 7.40 7.77 0.92
C LEU A 17 8.52 6.80 0.53
N VAL A 18 9.60 6.82 1.32
CA VAL A 18 10.75 5.96 1.04
C VAL A 18 10.38 4.47 1.17
N PRO A 19 10.94 3.57 0.33
CA PRO A 19 10.59 2.15 0.33
C PRO A 19 10.69 1.45 1.70
N SER A 20 11.59 1.92 2.57
CA SER A 20 11.76 1.36 3.93
C SER A 20 10.54 1.60 4.83
N VAL A 21 9.77 2.67 4.61
CA VAL A 21 8.50 2.90 5.32
C VAL A 21 7.48 1.85 4.91
N TYR A 22 7.28 1.68 3.61
CA TYR A 22 6.38 0.64 3.09
C TYR A 22 6.77 -0.75 3.55
N ARG A 23 8.06 -1.08 3.52
CA ARG A 23 8.55 -2.37 4.04
C ARG A 23 8.15 -2.57 5.50
N LYS A 24 8.38 -1.59 6.38
CA LYS A 24 7.97 -1.68 7.79
C LYS A 24 6.46 -1.90 7.97
N LEU A 25 5.64 -1.19 7.20
CA LEU A 25 4.18 -1.33 7.24
C LEU A 25 3.71 -2.71 6.76
N LEU A 26 4.37 -3.28 5.74
CA LEU A 26 4.00 -4.56 5.15
C LEU A 26 4.66 -5.77 5.86
N ASP A 27 5.70 -5.57 6.64
CA ASP A 27 6.42 -6.65 7.33
C ASP A 27 5.79 -7.02 8.69
N ASN A 28 4.98 -6.14 9.26
CA ASN A 28 4.32 -6.36 10.54
C ASN A 28 2.80 -6.41 10.34
N ASP A 29 2.18 -7.55 10.69
CA ASP A 29 0.74 -7.77 10.49
C ASP A 29 -0.13 -6.90 11.40
N GLU A 30 0.29 -6.62 12.64
CA GLU A 30 -0.43 -5.73 13.55
C GLU A 30 -0.45 -4.29 13.00
N ILE A 31 0.68 -3.82 12.48
CA ILE A 31 0.76 -2.51 11.82
C ILE A 31 -0.07 -2.50 10.54
N PHE A 32 -0.01 -3.57 9.75
CA PHE A 32 -0.82 -3.66 8.53
C PHE A 32 -2.32 -3.67 8.82
N ASN A 33 -2.76 -4.25 9.94
CA ASN A 33 -4.15 -4.15 10.37
C ASN A 33 -4.58 -2.71 10.67
N LEU A 34 -3.68 -1.88 11.25
CA LEU A 34 -3.94 -0.45 11.39
C LEU A 34 -4.05 0.25 10.04
N VAL A 35 -3.23 -0.14 9.06
CA VAL A 35 -3.35 0.35 7.68
C VAL A 35 -4.75 0.01 7.13
N LEU A 36 -5.25 -1.22 7.32
CA LEU A 36 -6.58 -1.60 6.83
C LEU A 36 -7.73 -0.81 7.48
N ILE A 37 -7.60 -0.38 8.73
CA ILE A 37 -8.58 0.51 9.39
C ILE A 37 -8.63 1.88 8.69
N LEU A 38 -7.48 2.38 8.24
CA LEU A 38 -7.35 3.67 7.55
C LEU A 38 -7.75 3.60 6.07
N PHE A 39 -7.64 2.42 5.45
CA PHE A 39 -7.96 2.13 4.05
C PHE A 39 -8.99 0.98 3.94
N PRO A 40 -10.22 1.15 4.48
CA PRO A 40 -11.21 0.09 4.58
C PRO A 40 -11.67 -0.48 3.22
N GLU A 41 -11.65 0.33 2.16
CA GLU A 41 -12.05 -0.07 0.80
C GLU A 41 -10.85 -0.50 -0.06
N GLN A 42 -9.63 -0.25 0.46
CA GLN A 42 -8.34 -0.61 -0.13
C GLN A 42 -8.14 0.05 -1.51
N LYS A 43 -8.86 1.14 -1.82
CA LYS A 43 -8.77 1.81 -3.13
C LYS A 43 -7.37 2.39 -3.31
N VAL A 44 -6.87 3.12 -2.31
CA VAL A 44 -5.50 3.68 -2.34
C VAL A 44 -4.45 2.57 -2.38
N LEU A 45 -4.64 1.50 -1.61
CA LEU A 45 -3.70 0.37 -1.58
C LEU A 45 -3.61 -0.33 -2.94
N LYS A 46 -4.72 -0.49 -3.67
CA LYS A 46 -4.72 -1.03 -5.04
C LYS A 46 -3.99 -0.10 -6.01
N ILE A 47 -4.20 1.22 -5.91
CA ILE A 47 -3.46 2.20 -6.71
C ILE A 47 -1.95 2.13 -6.43
N LEU A 48 -1.56 1.98 -5.16
CA LEU A 48 -0.15 1.80 -4.76
C LEU A 48 0.49 0.55 -5.37
N VAL A 49 -0.24 -0.58 -5.44
CA VAL A 49 0.26 -1.79 -6.11
C VAL A 49 0.63 -1.50 -7.56
N GLU A 50 -0.28 -0.87 -8.31
CA GLU A 50 -0.02 -0.55 -9.72
C GLU A 50 1.11 0.47 -9.88
N TYR A 51 1.16 1.48 -9.01
CA TYR A 51 2.25 2.46 -8.99
C TYR A 51 3.61 1.80 -8.76
N PHE A 52 3.70 0.86 -7.81
CA PHE A 52 4.93 0.13 -7.52
C PHE A 52 5.35 -0.79 -8.67
N ARG A 53 4.41 -1.43 -9.36
CA ARG A 53 4.70 -2.25 -10.56
C ARG A 53 5.28 -1.43 -11.70
N GLN A 54 4.93 -0.15 -11.81
CA GLN A 54 5.47 0.76 -12.83
C GLN A 54 6.88 1.26 -12.51
N GLN A 55 7.41 1.02 -11.30
CA GLN A 55 8.75 1.47 -10.94
C GLN A 55 9.81 0.48 -11.44
N ASN A 56 10.79 0.99 -12.21
CA ASN A 56 11.90 0.21 -12.75
C ASN A 56 13.00 -0.11 -11.70
N LYS A 57 12.61 -0.49 -10.47
CA LYS A 57 13.56 -0.94 -9.43
C LYS A 57 13.01 -2.16 -8.70
N THR A 58 13.87 -3.14 -8.46
CA THR A 58 13.54 -4.42 -7.81
C THR A 58 12.82 -4.25 -6.47
N ILE A 59 13.22 -3.24 -5.68
CA ILE A 59 12.60 -2.95 -4.39
C ILE A 59 11.09 -2.68 -4.51
N TYR A 60 10.66 -1.91 -5.51
CA TYR A 60 9.25 -1.61 -5.69
C TYR A 60 8.47 -2.81 -6.23
N GLN A 61 9.09 -3.65 -7.07
CA GLN A 61 8.48 -4.90 -7.52
C GLN A 61 8.21 -5.88 -6.37
N GLN A 62 9.13 -5.94 -5.40
CA GLN A 62 8.95 -6.69 -4.15
C GLN A 62 7.82 -6.12 -3.29
N LEU A 63 7.76 -4.79 -3.13
CA LEU A 63 6.67 -4.13 -2.40
C LEU A 63 5.31 -4.37 -3.07
N ALA A 64 5.23 -4.27 -4.40
CA ALA A 64 4.01 -4.53 -5.16
C ALA A 64 3.51 -5.96 -4.94
N SER A 65 4.41 -6.94 -5.06
CA SER A 65 4.09 -8.36 -4.85
C SER A 65 3.59 -8.60 -3.44
N LYS A 66 4.29 -8.06 -2.43
CA LYS A 66 3.92 -8.24 -1.02
C LYS A 66 2.57 -7.61 -0.68
N LEU A 67 2.34 -6.38 -1.12
CA LEU A 67 1.06 -5.70 -0.89
C LEU A 67 -0.08 -6.43 -1.61
N ALA A 68 0.12 -6.84 -2.86
CA ALA A 68 -0.88 -7.62 -3.60
C ALA A 68 -1.23 -8.94 -2.91
N GLN A 69 -0.23 -9.68 -2.41
CA GLN A 69 -0.45 -10.92 -1.66
C GLN A 69 -1.29 -10.70 -0.40
N LYS A 70 -0.97 -9.65 0.38
CA LYS A 70 -1.75 -9.28 1.56
C LYS A 70 -3.21 -8.95 1.22
N LEU A 71 -3.45 -8.19 0.14
CA LEU A 71 -4.82 -7.87 -0.27
C LEU A 71 -5.59 -9.09 -0.77
N LEU A 72 -4.91 -10.07 -1.38
CA LEU A 72 -5.53 -11.33 -1.79
C LEU A 72 -5.91 -12.22 -0.61
N SER A 73 -5.11 -12.25 0.47
CA SER A 73 -5.41 -13.05 1.66
C SER A 73 -6.58 -12.54 2.51
N LEU A 74 -7.10 -11.35 2.21
CA LEU A 74 -8.27 -10.77 2.89
C LEU A 74 -9.61 -11.22 2.27
N ARG A 75 -9.56 -11.95 1.15
CA ARG A 75 -10.75 -12.45 0.43
C ARG A 75 -11.18 -13.83 0.89
#